data_AF-A0A848S0D7-F1
#
_entry.id   AF-A0A848S0D7-F1
#
_cell.length_a   1.000
_cell.length_b   1.000
_cell.length_c   1.000
_cell.angle_alpha   90.00
_cell.angle_beta   90.00
_cell.angle_gamma   90.00
#
_symmetry.space_group_name_H-M   'P 1'
#
loop_
_entity.id
_entity.type
_entity.pdbx_description
1 polymer ?
#
loop_
_entity_poly.entity_id
_entity_poly.type
_entity_poly.pdbx_seq_one_letter_code
_entity_poly.pdbx_strand_id
1 'polypeptide(L)' 'MAKATKKQALGRGLSALLKDPSNDIQSAQDINADKVIGNIVELDLDFIEVNPFQPRTNFSEESLR' A
#
# COMPACT_ATOMS: atom_id res chain seq x y z
N MET A 1 31.48 -13.97 8.52
CA MET A 1 31.07 -14.03 7.10
C MET A 1 30.23 -12.79 6.79
N ALA A 2 30.70 -11.89 5.94
CA ALA A 2 29.93 -10.69 5.59
C ALA A 2 28.78 -11.08 4.65
N LYS A 3 27.53 -10.93 5.11
CA LYS A 3 26.33 -11.13 4.30
C LYS A 3 26.37 -10.18 3.09
N ALA A 4 26.21 -10.71 1.89
CA ALA A 4 26.11 -9.92 0.67
C ALA A 4 24.91 -8.97 0.76
N THR A 5 25.17 -7.66 0.84
CA THR A 5 24.14 -6.63 0.73
C THR A 5 23.56 -6.71 -0.68
N LYS A 6 22.24 -6.92 -0.79
CA LYS A 6 21.52 -6.90 -2.08
C LYS A 6 21.90 -5.61 -2.81
N LYS A 7 22.58 -5.75 -3.94
CA LYS A 7 22.99 -4.63 -4.80
C LYS A 7 21.73 -3.85 -5.17
N GLN A 8 21.62 -2.59 -4.74
CA GLN A 8 20.56 -1.72 -5.23
C GLN A 8 20.81 -1.47 -6.72
N ALA A 9 19.94 -2.06 -7.55
CA ALA A 9 20.00 -1.96 -9.01
C ALA A 9 19.56 -0.58 -9.54
N LEU A 10 18.91 0.22 -8.68
CA LEU A 10 18.40 1.54 -9.03
C LEU A 10 19.42 2.60 -8.60
N GLY A 11 19.95 3.35 -9.56
CA GLY A 11 20.91 4.42 -9.32
C GLY A 11 20.41 5.41 -8.27
N ARG A 12 21.35 6.05 -7.55
CA ARG A 12 21.05 6.92 -6.40
C ARG A 12 20.00 8.00 -6.70
N GLY A 13 19.99 8.53 -7.92
CA GLY A 13 19.00 9.53 -8.35
C GLY A 13 17.58 8.98 -8.51
N LEU A 14 17.44 7.80 -9.13
CA LEU A 14 16.12 7.20 -9.38
C LEU A 14 15.50 6.64 -8.10
N SER A 15 16.33 6.14 -7.18
CA SER A 15 15.88 5.68 -5.86
C SER A 15 15.35 6.81 -4.97
N ALA A 16 15.77 8.07 -5.18
CA ALA A 16 15.28 9.22 -4.42
C ALA A 16 13.89 9.66 -4.87
N LEU A 17 13.63 9.64 -6.19
CA LEU A 17 12.32 9.99 -6.76
C LEU A 17 11.24 8.95 -6.42
N LEU A 18 11.61 7.66 -6.42
CA LEU A 18 10.69 6.56 -6.13
C LEU A 18 10.43 6.34 -4.63
N LYS A 19 11.21 6.95 -3.74
CA LYS A 19 11.05 6.88 -2.28
C LYS A 19 10.45 8.15 -1.68
N ASP A 20 9.95 9.06 -2.51
CA ASP A 20 9.39 10.31 -2.04
C ASP A 20 7.95 10.07 -1.55
N PRO A 21 7.65 10.23 -0.24
CA PRO A 21 6.30 10.05 0.29
C PRO A 21 5.30 11.07 -0.26
N SER A 22 5.75 12.14 -0.92
CA SER A 22 4.87 13.10 -1.60
C SER A 22 4.22 12.55 -2.87
N ASN A 23 4.77 11.48 -3.46
CA ASN A 23 4.19 10.77 -4.60
C ASN A 23 3.34 9.55 -4.17
N ASP A 24 3.21 9.31 -2.87
CA ASP A 24 2.40 8.21 -2.35
C ASP A 24 0.92 8.63 -2.38
N ILE A 25 0.13 7.96 -3.22
CA ILE A 25 -1.30 8.27 -3.40
C ILE A 25 -2.05 7.60 -2.25
N GLN A 26 -2.45 8.38 -1.26
CA GLN A 26 -3.19 7.90 -0.08
C GLN A 26 -4.66 8.32 -0.10
N SER A 27 -5.01 9.34 -0.89
CA SER A 27 -6.35 9.88 -1.00
C SER A 27 -6.80 10.01 -2.46
N ALA A 28 -8.12 10.02 -2.67
CA ALA A 28 -8.70 10.25 -3.98
C ALA A 28 -8.50 11.69 -4.50
N GLN A 29 -8.02 12.60 -3.65
CA GLN A 29 -7.70 13.98 -3.99
C GLN A 29 -6.21 14.19 -4.32
N ASP A 30 -5.37 13.16 -4.16
CA ASP A 30 -3.94 13.27 -4.40
C ASP A 30 -3.61 13.40 -5.89
N ILE A 31 -2.50 14.08 -6.18
CA ILE A 31 -2.05 14.31 -7.55
C ILE A 31 -1.69 12.96 -8.19
N ASN A 32 -2.34 12.64 -9.31
CA ASN A 32 -2.31 11.34 -10.02
C ASN A 32 -3.20 10.22 -9.44
N ALA A 33 -4.01 10.48 -8.40
CA ALA A 33 -4.99 9.51 -7.90
C ALA A 33 -5.93 9.03 -9.02
N ASP A 34 -6.29 9.90 -9.96
CA ASP A 34 -7.13 9.61 -11.13
C ASP A 34 -6.64 8.45 -11.99
N LYS A 35 -5.33 8.16 -11.99
CA LYS A 35 -4.74 7.05 -12.75
C LYS A 35 -4.84 5.71 -12.03
N VAL A 36 -5.02 5.74 -10.71
CA VAL A 36 -5.07 4.55 -9.85
C VAL A 36 -6.51 4.22 -9.46
N ILE A 37 -7.38 5.22 -9.34
CA ILE A 37 -8.81 5.07 -9.09
C ILE A 37 -9.43 4.23 -10.22
N GLY A 38 -10.02 3.09 -9.85
CA GLY A 38 -10.64 2.15 -10.78
C GLY A 38 -9.80 0.93 -11.14
N ASN A 39 -8.53 0.88 -10.72
CA ASN A 39 -7.72 -0.34 -10.82
C ASN A 39 -8.08 -1.28 -9.66
N ILE A 40 -8.37 -2.53 -9.99
CA ILE A 40 -8.50 -3.61 -9.01
C ILE A 40 -7.12 -4.23 -8.84
N VAL A 41 -6.61 -4.23 -7.61
CA VAL A 41 -5.32 -4.84 -7.27
C VAL A 41 -5.55 -6.01 -6.32
N GLU A 42 -4.82 -7.10 -6.54
CA GLU A 42 -4.76 -8.20 -5.59
C GLU A 42 -3.78 -7.85 -4.47
N LEU A 43 -4.22 -7.99 -3.22
CA LEU A 43 -3.42 -7.75 -2.03
C LEU A 43 -3.33 -9.02 -1.20
N ASP A 44 -2.13 -9.37 -0.77
CA ASP A 44 -1.94 -10.47 0.17
C ASP A 44 -2.57 -10.12 1.51
N LEU A 45 -3.20 -11.13 2.13
CA LEU A 45 -3.88 -10.97 3.43
C LEU A 45 -2.92 -10.54 4.54
N ASP A 46 -1.63 -10.86 4.42
CA ASP A 46 -0.59 -10.49 5.38
C ASP A 46 -0.40 -8.96 5.51
N PHE A 47 -0.82 -8.19 4.50
CA PHE A 47 -0.77 -6.73 4.51
C PHE A 47 -2.09 -6.08 4.96
N ILE A 48 -3.14 -6.86 5.22
CA ILE A 48 -4.45 -6.34 5.63
C ILE A 48 -4.56 -6.40 7.15
N GLU A 49 -4.76 -5.25 7.77
CA GLU A 49 -4.96 -5.14 9.21
C GLU A 49 -6.39 -4.70 9.56
N VAL A 50 -6.81 -5.02 10.78
CA VAL A 50 -8.09 -4.55 11.32
C VAL A 50 -8.07 -3.04 11.51
N ASN A 51 -9.10 -2.36 10.99
CA ASN A 51 -9.22 -0.91 11.16
C ASN A 51 -9.35 -0.54 12.66
N PRO A 52 -8.40 0.21 13.24
CA PRO A 52 -8.46 0.63 14.65
C PRO A 52 -9.68 1.50 14.99
N PHE A 53 -10.21 2.20 13.99
CA PHE A 53 -11.38 3.08 14.12
C PHE A 53 -12.66 2.42 13.58
N GLN A 54 -12.74 1.09 13.59
CA GLN A 54 -13.92 0.35 13.12
C GLN A 54 -15.18 0.76 13.92
N PRO A 55 -16.13 1.50 13.31
CA PRO A 55 -17.35 1.91 14.03
C PRO A 55 -18.37 0.77 14.12
N ARG A 56 -18.29 -0.23 13.24
CA ARG A 56 -19.19 -1.39 13.24
C ARG A 56 -18.70 -2.42 14.27
N THR A 57 -19.50 -2.64 15.30
CA THR A 57 -19.19 -3.59 16.38
C THR A 57 -19.83 -4.97 16.19
N ASN A 58 -20.85 -5.08 15.32
CA ASN A 58 -21.57 -6.34 15.10
C ASN A 58 -21.56 -6.73 13.62
N PHE A 59 -21.25 -7.99 13.35
CA PHE A 59 -21.26 -8.59 12.02
C PHE A 59 -22.24 -9.76 12.02
N SER A 60 -23.16 -9.79 11.05
CA SER A 60 -24.10 -10.89 10.90
C SER A 60 -23.37 -12.16 10.44
N GLU A 61 -23.41 -13.22 11.25
CA GLU A 61 -22.76 -14.48 10.92
C GLU A 61 -23.40 -15.17 9.69
N GLU A 62 -24.71 -15.00 9.49
CA GLU A 62 -25.42 -15.52 8.32
C GLU A 62 -24.94 -14.87 7.01
N SER A 63 -24.49 -13.61 7.06
CA SER A 63 -24.00 -12.88 5.87
C SER A 63 -22.50 -13.12 5.59
N LEU A 64 -21.79 -13.77 6.52
CA LEU A 64 -20.35 -14.07 6.42
C LEU A 64 -20.06 -15.52 6.04
N ARG A 65 -21.08 -16.39 6.04
CA ARG A 65 -20.98 -17.81 5.69
C ARG A 65 -21.21 -18.06 4.21
#